data_AF-A0A1F6YAK8-F1
#
_entry.id   AF-A0A1F6YAK8-F1
#
_cell.length_a   1.000
_cell.length_b   1.000
_cell.length_c   1.000
_cell.angle_alpha   90.00
_cell.angle_beta   90.00
_cell.angle_gamma   90.00
#
_symmetry.space_group_name_H-M   'P 1'
#
loop_
_entity.id
_entity.type
_entity.pdbx_description
1 polymer ?
#
loop_
_entity_poly.entity_id
_entity_poly.type
_entity_poly.pdbx_seq_one_letter_code
_entity_poly.pdbx_strand_id
1 'polypeptide(L)'
;MRLAAEEPVCPIGGGCEAVLGSAYSKIFFVPNDILGLLAYIAISVISALLVIEVGAENFLSLALKILVALASLASLFFTYLQWRVVRAWCFWCLMSAFTIWLQGIIILISVAI
;
A
#
# COMPACT_ATOMS: atom_id res chain seq x y z
N MET A 1 -13.20 8.94 4.32
CA MET A 1 -14.51 8.28 4.47
C MET A 1 -15.10 8.05 3.09
N ARG A 2 -15.44 6.80 2.72
CA ARG A 2 -16.28 6.53 1.55
C ARG A 2 -17.73 6.73 1.99
N LEU A 3 -18.45 7.68 1.39
CA LEU A 3 -19.90 7.76 1.51
C LEU A 3 -20.44 6.50 0.80
N ALA A 4 -21.20 5.67 1.51
CA ALA A 4 -21.65 4.36 1.02
C ALA A 4 -22.59 4.41 -0.21
N ALA A 5 -22.84 5.59 -0.76
CA ALA A 5 -23.79 5.84 -1.85
C ALA A 5 -23.14 6.20 -3.19
N GLU A 6 -21.82 6.38 -3.27
CA GLU A 6 -21.13 6.66 -4.53
C GLU A 6 -20.49 5.39 -5.11
N GLU A 7 -20.94 5.04 -6.31
CA GLU A 7 -20.35 4.02 -7.15
C GLU A 7 -18.87 4.36 -7.43
N PRO A 8 -17.93 3.44 -7.16
CA PRO A 8 -16.51 3.71 -7.36
C PRO A 8 -16.22 3.94 -8.83
N VAL A 9 -15.83 5.17 -9.18
CA VAL A 9 -15.39 5.51 -10.54
C VAL A 9 -14.18 4.64 -10.89
N CYS A 10 -14.40 3.74 -11.84
CA CYS A 10 -13.40 2.79 -12.32
C CYS A 10 -13.03 3.19 -13.75
N PRO A 11 -11.94 3.98 -13.96
CA PRO A 11 -11.64 4.56 -15.27
C PRO A 11 -11.28 3.51 -16.34
N ILE A 12 -10.85 2.31 -15.93
CA ILE A 12 -10.42 1.24 -16.83
C ILE A 12 -10.89 -0.11 -16.26
N GLY A 13 -11.49 -0.95 -17.12
CA GLY A 13 -11.69 -2.39 -16.87
C GLY A 13 -12.91 -2.80 -16.04
N GLY A 14 -13.63 -1.87 -15.41
CA GLY A 14 -14.79 -2.18 -14.56
C GLY A 14 -14.43 -3.05 -13.33
N GLY A 15 -15.40 -3.37 -12.47
CA GLY A 15 -15.18 -4.31 -11.37
C GLY A 15 -14.53 -3.74 -10.10
N CYS A 16 -14.23 -2.43 -10.05
CA CYS A 16 -13.88 -1.76 -8.79
C CYS A 16 -14.97 -1.99 -7.72
N GLU A 17 -16.25 -1.94 -8.09
CA GLU A 17 -17.37 -2.22 -7.18
C GLU A 17 -17.32 -3.63 -6.57
N ALA A 18 -16.94 -4.65 -7.35
CA ALA A 18 -16.81 -6.01 -6.86
C ALA A 18 -15.62 -6.16 -5.90
N VAL A 19 -14.50 -5.48 -6.18
CA VAL A 19 -13.32 -5.48 -5.29
C VAL A 19 -13.60 -4.72 -4.00
N LEU A 20 -14.21 -3.55 -4.10
CA LEU A 20 -14.46 -2.68 -2.94
C LEU A 20 -15.71 -3.07 -2.13
N GLY A 21 -16.66 -3.75 -2.76
CA GLY A 21 -17.78 -4.40 -2.09
C GLY A 21 -17.43 -5.74 -1.44
N SER A 22 -16.24 -6.28 -1.73
CA SER A 22 -15.80 -7.57 -1.15
C SER A 22 -15.49 -7.44 0.34
N ALA A 23 -15.67 -8.54 1.09
CA ALA A 23 -15.33 -8.61 2.51
C ALA A 23 -13.84 -8.32 2.80
N TYR A 24 -12.97 -8.44 1.79
CA TYR A 24 -11.54 -8.19 1.90
C TYR A 24 -11.15 -6.71 1.76
N SER A 25 -12.09 -5.84 1.38
CA SER A 25 -11.85 -4.39 1.34
C SER A 25 -11.67 -3.79 2.74
N LYS A 26 -12.11 -4.51 3.79
CA LYS A 26 -12.00 -4.11 5.19
C LYS A 26 -11.29 -5.20 5.98
N ILE A 27 -10.17 -4.87 6.60
CA ILE A 27 -9.52 -5.75 7.57
C ILE A 27 -9.89 -5.24 8.96
N PHE A 28 -10.55 -6.09 9.75
CA PHE A 28 -10.84 -5.80 11.16
C PHE A 28 -11.55 -4.44 11.37
N PHE A 29 -12.52 -4.12 10.50
CA PHE A 29 -13.29 -2.86 10.46
C PHE A 29 -12.59 -1.66 9.80
N VAL A 30 -11.28 -1.72 9.53
CA VAL A 30 -10.53 -0.63 8.90
C VAL A 30 -10.46 -0.85 7.38
N PRO A 31 -10.85 0.14 6.56
CA PRO A 31 -10.71 0.06 5.12
C PRO A 31 -9.23 0.02 4.75
N ASN A 32 -8.90 -0.88 3.83
CA ASN A 32 -7.51 -1.10 3.43
C ASN A 32 -6.85 0.14 2.82
N ASP A 33 -7.66 1.04 2.25
CA ASP A 33 -7.22 2.33 1.69
C ASP A 33 -6.55 3.21 2.76
N ILE A 34 -7.08 3.21 3.99
CA ILE A 34 -6.55 4.02 5.10
C ILE A 34 -5.25 3.40 5.63
N LEU A 35 -5.20 2.06 5.73
CA LEU A 35 -3.99 1.35 6.15
C LEU A 35 -2.84 1.60 5.17
N GLY A 36 -3.12 1.55 3.86
CA GLY A 36 -2.15 1.89 2.82
C GLY A 36 -1.67 3.33 2.94
N LEU A 37 -2.58 4.29 3.08
CA LEU A 37 -2.22 5.70 3.26
C LEU A 37 -1.33 5.92 4.50
N LEU A 38 -1.66 5.28 5.62
CA LEU A 38 -0.87 5.37 6.85
C LEU A 38 0.55 4.81 6.63
N ALA A 39 0.67 3.68 5.93
CA ALA A 39 1.97 3.11 5.58
C ALA A 39 2.80 4.06 4.70
N TYR A 40 2.20 4.69 3.68
CA TYR A 40 2.90 5.68 2.84
C TYR A 40 3.43 6.87 3.62
N ILE A 41 2.60 7.43 4.51
CA ILE A 41 2.98 8.57 5.34
C ILE A 41 4.12 8.15 6.28
N ALA A 42 4.00 6.99 6.94
CA ALA A 42 5.02 6.47 7.83
C ALA A 42 6.36 6.27 7.09
N ILE A 43 6.37 5.60 5.93
CA ILE A 43 7.58 5.39 5.14
C ILE A 43 8.20 6.74 4.74
N SER A 44 7.39 7.69 4.28
CA SER A 44 7.88 9.01 3.83
C SER A 44 8.48 9.83 4.97
N VAL A 45 7.84 9.84 6.14
CA VAL A 45 8.33 10.55 7.33
C VAL A 45 9.62 9.93 7.85
N ILE A 46 9.67 8.60 7.96
CA ILE A 46 10.86 7.87 8.40
C ILE A 46 12.02 8.09 7.41
N SER A 47 11.75 8.09 6.11
CA SER A 47 12.74 8.39 5.07
C SER A 47 13.29 9.82 5.20
N ALA A 48 12.42 10.79 5.43
CA ALA A 48 12.81 12.19 5.61
C ALA A 48 13.65 12.39 6.89
N LEU A 49 13.27 11.73 7.99
CA LEU A 49 14.03 11.76 9.25
C LEU A 49 15.43 11.16 9.09
N LEU A 50 15.57 10.09 8.29
CA LEU A 50 16.87 9.48 7.98
C LEU A 50 17.79 10.42 7.19
N VAL A 51 17.24 11.29 6.33
CA VAL A 51 18.01 12.29 5.57
C VAL A 51 18.48 13.46 6.44
N ILE A 52 17.74 13.78 7.51
CA ILE A 52 18.06 14.89 8.42
C ILE A 52 19.04 14.43 9.54
N GLU A 53 19.44 13.15 9.53
CA GLU A 53 20.41 12.54 10.47
C GLU A 53 20.03 12.79 11.94
N VAL A 54 18.72 12.65 12.22
CA VAL A 54 18.14 12.89 13.54
C VAL A 54 18.35 11.64 14.39
N GLY A 55 19.58 11.42 14.84
CA GLY A 55 20.01 10.48 15.88
C GLY A 55 19.22 9.16 16.01
N ALA A 56 19.86 8.06 15.63
CA ALA A 56 19.39 6.64 15.62
C ALA A 56 19.16 6.06 14.21
N GLU A 57 20.01 6.43 13.26
CA GLU A 57 20.08 5.93 11.87
C GLU A 57 19.88 4.40 11.76
N ASN A 58 20.55 3.63 12.62
CA ASN A 58 20.50 2.16 12.58
C ASN A 58 19.11 1.60 12.94
N PHE A 59 18.44 2.19 13.92
CA PHE A 59 17.12 1.73 14.33
C PHE A 59 16.05 2.16 13.32
N LEU A 60 16.16 3.40 12.84
CA LEU A 60 15.23 3.99 11.88
C LEU A 60 15.32 3.27 10.52
N SER A 61 16.53 2.96 10.04
CA SER A 61 16.74 2.19 8.81
C SER A 61 16.22 0.76 8.91
N LEU A 62 16.41 0.08 10.06
CA LEU A 62 15.87 -1.26 10.28
C LEU A 62 14.33 -1.24 10.31
N ALA A 63 13.74 -0.28 11.02
CA ALA A 63 12.28 -0.10 11.07
C ALA A 63 11.69 0.14 9.67
N LEU A 64 12.34 1.00 8.87
CA LEU A 64 11.94 1.30 7.50
C LEU A 64 11.98 0.05 6.61
N LYS A 65 13.06 -0.75 6.68
CA LYS A 65 13.19 -2.02 5.94
C LYS A 65 12.07 -3.00 6.28
N ILE A 66 11.76 -3.17 7.56
CA ILE A 66 10.69 -4.07 8.02
C ILE A 66 9.32 -3.57 7.52
N LEU A 67 9.06 -2.27 7.65
CA LEU A 67 7.79 -1.67 7.24
C LEU A 67 7.55 -1.86 5.73
N VAL A 68 8.59 -1.67 4.92
CA VAL A 68 8.53 -1.84 3.46
C VAL A 68 8.41 -3.31 3.06
N ALA A 69 9.11 -4.21 3.75
CA ALA A 69 8.93 -5.65 3.55
C ALA A 69 7.48 -6.07 3.84
N LEU A 70 6.90 -5.60 4.95
CA LEU A 70 5.49 -5.86 5.27
C LEU A 70 4.54 -5.24 4.24
N ALA A 71 4.78 -3.99 3.83
CA ALA A 71 3.97 -3.28 2.86
C ALA A 71 3.98 -3.95 1.47
N SER A 72 5.15 -4.41 1.02
CA SER A 72 5.30 -5.15 -0.24
C SER A 72 4.63 -6.52 -0.19
N LEU A 73 4.77 -7.25 0.93
CA LEU A 73 4.09 -8.53 1.15
C LEU A 73 2.56 -8.36 1.14
N ALA A 74 2.06 -7.31 1.82
CA ALA A 74 0.65 -6.96 1.83
C ALA A 74 0.16 -6.61 0.42
N SER A 75 0.93 -5.83 -0.36
CA SER A 75 0.59 -5.51 -1.75
C SER A 75 0.47 -6.77 -2.61
N LEU A 76 1.41 -7.71 -2.49
CA LEU A 76 1.35 -9.02 -3.15
C LEU A 76 0.09 -9.80 -2.77
N PHE A 77 -0.23 -9.82 -1.47
CA PHE A 77 -1.42 -10.50 -0.96
C PHE A 77 -2.72 -9.91 -1.54
N PHE A 78 -2.85 -8.58 -1.60
CA PHE A 78 -4.02 -7.93 -2.19
C PHE A 78 -4.13 -8.13 -3.70
N THR A 79 -3.01 -8.12 -4.42
CA THR A 79 -2.98 -8.43 -5.86
C THR A 79 -3.39 -9.87 -6.10
N TYR A 80 -2.93 -10.80 -5.27
CA TYR A 80 -3.31 -12.20 -5.34
C TYR A 80 -4.81 -12.42 -5.04
N LEU A 81 -5.37 -11.72 -4.05
CA LEU A 81 -6.81 -11.76 -3.76
C LEU A 81 -7.66 -11.26 -4.95
N GLN A 82 -7.24 -10.16 -5.59
CA GLN A 82 -7.93 -9.63 -6.78
C GLN A 82 -7.94 -10.65 -7.92
N TRP A 83 -6.82 -11.30 -8.19
CA TRP A 83 -6.70 -12.28 -9.27
C TRP A 83 -7.49 -13.57 -8.98
N ARG A 84 -7.30 -14.18 -7.80
CA ARG A 84 -7.79 -15.53 -7.54
C ARG A 84 -9.17 -15.59 -6.89
N VAL A 85 -9.49 -14.64 -6.01
CA VAL A 85 -10.72 -14.66 -5.20
C VAL A 85 -11.80 -13.82 -5.84
N VAL A 86 -11.53 -12.53 -6.06
CA VAL A 86 -12.54 -11.60 -6.61
C VAL A 86 -12.68 -11.78 -8.12
N ARG A 87 -11.60 -12.20 -8.81
CA ARG A 87 -11.50 -12.29 -10.27
C ARG A 87 -11.88 -10.99 -10.99
N ALA A 88 -11.64 -9.86 -10.33
CA ALA A 88 -11.88 -8.52 -10.85
C ALA A 88 -10.66 -7.65 -10.53
N TRP A 89 -10.37 -6.70 -11.41
CA TRP A 89 -9.22 -5.80 -11.29
C TRP A 89 -9.71 -4.41 -10.91
N CYS A 90 -9.15 -3.82 -9.86
CA CYS A 90 -9.47 -2.46 -9.47
C CYS A 90 -8.32 -1.52 -9.84
N PHE A 91 -8.54 -0.62 -10.80
CA PHE A 91 -7.50 0.32 -11.26
C PHE A 91 -6.80 1.07 -10.11
N TRP A 92 -7.57 1.55 -9.13
CA TRP A 92 -7.03 2.26 -7.96
C TRP A 92 -6.17 1.37 -7.06
N CYS A 93 -6.55 0.11 -6.88
CA CYS A 93 -5.76 -0.86 -6.12
C CYS A 93 -4.47 -1.21 -6.86
N LEU A 94 -4.49 -1.34 -8.19
CA LEU A 94 -3.27 -1.55 -8.98
C LEU A 94 -2.34 -0.34 -8.93
N MET A 95 -2.88 0.88 -9.04
CA MET A 95 -2.08 2.10 -8.89
C MET A 95 -1.42 2.17 -7.51
N SER A 96 -2.17 1.86 -6.45
CA SER A 96 -1.62 1.77 -5.10
C SER A 96 -0.57 0.66 -4.98
N ALA A 97 -0.77 -0.50 -5.60
CA ALA A 97 0.25 -1.54 -5.60
C ALA A 97 1.54 -1.04 -6.29
N PHE A 98 1.41 -0.38 -7.44
CA PHE A 98 2.53 0.18 -8.17
C PHE A 98 3.35 1.17 -7.34
N THR A 99 2.69 2.06 -6.59
CA THR A 99 3.39 3.01 -5.71
C THR A 99 4.13 2.33 -4.55
N ILE A 100 3.60 1.25 -3.96
CA ILE A 100 4.34 0.46 -2.94
C ILE A 100 5.57 -0.18 -3.56
N TRP A 101 5.42 -0.81 -4.74
CA TRP A 101 6.54 -1.42 -5.45
C TRP A 101 7.62 -0.39 -5.78
N LEU A 102 7.22 0.80 -6.21
CA LEU A 102 8.13 1.90 -6.50
C LEU A 102 8.88 2.37 -5.24
N GLN A 103 8.20 2.55 -4.10
CA GLN A 103 8.88 2.84 -2.83
C GLN A 103 9.83 1.71 -2.41
N GLY A 104 9.41 0.45 -2.57
CA GLY A 104 10.23 -0.71 -2.28
C GLY A 104 11.53 -0.72 -3.10
N ILE A 105 11.44 -0.41 -4.40
CA ILE A 105 12.59 -0.31 -5.29
C ILE A 105 13.53 0.82 -4.88
N ILE A 106 13.00 2.02 -4.60
CA ILE A 106 13.81 3.17 -4.16
C ILE A 106 14.63 2.78 -2.94
N ILE A 107 14.01 2.16 -1.95
CA ILE A 107 14.67 1.78 -0.70
C ILE A 107 15.68 0.65 -0.89
N LEU A 108 15.40 -0.30 -1.79
CA LEU A 108 16.35 -1.34 -2.20
C LEU A 108 17.62 -0.72 -2.82
N ILE A 109 17.44 0.29 -3.67
CA ILE A 109 18.56 1.04 -4.27
C ILE A 109 19.32 1.82 -3.20
N SER A 110 18.63 2.47 -2.26
CA SER A 110 19.25 3.18 -1.13
C SER A 110 20.08 2.28 -0.21
N VAL A 111 19.77 0.98 -0.15
CA VAL A 111 20.52 -0.02 0.62
C VAL A 111 21.74 -0.55 -0.15
N ALA A 112 21.70 -0.52 -1.48
CA ALA A 112 22.75 -1.06 -2.34
C ALA A 112 23.88 -0.06 -2.65
N ILE A 113 23.65 1.23 -2.39
CA ILE A 113 24.60 2.34 -2.54
C ILE A 113 25.22 2.65 -1.17
#